data_AF-A0A7R8ZHH0-F1
#
_entry.id   AF-A0A7R8ZHH0-F1
#
_cell.length_a   1.000
_cell.length_b   1.000
_cell.length_c   1.000
_cell.angle_alpha   90.00
_cell.angle_beta   90.00
_cell.angle_gamma   90.00
#
_symmetry.space_group_name_H-M   'P 1'
#
loop_
_entity.id
_entity.type
_entity.pdbx_description
1 polymer ?
#
loop_
_entity_poly.entity_id
_entity_poly.type
_entity_poly.pdbx_seq_one_letter_code
_entity_poly.pdbx_strand_id
1 'polypeptide(L)'
;VSTGPEYYLYDGNELVQGYPKSLTELGLPPSLEKIDAAMVWGHNSKTYLYSGTMYWKLDEDVGKVELDYPRDMSMWKGIGYNIDAAFQWKDG
;
A
#
# COMPACT_ATOMS: atom_id res chain seq x y z
N VAL A 1 -7.80 0.34 4.83
CA VAL A 1 -7.52 1.67 5.43
C VAL A 1 -6.27 1.56 6.29
N SER A 2 -5.44 2.59 6.41
CA SER A 2 -4.27 2.59 7.31
C SER A 2 -4.26 3.84 8.18
N THR A 3 -3.85 3.67 9.44
CA THR A 3 -3.69 4.76 10.42
C THR A 3 -2.42 4.50 11.20
N GLY A 4 -1.42 5.37 11.04
CA GLY A 4 -0.09 5.14 11.63
C GLY A 4 0.51 3.79 11.17
N PRO A 5 1.18 3.05 12.08
CA PRO A 5 1.83 1.78 11.77
C PRO A 5 0.86 0.59 11.69
N GLU A 6 -0.44 0.86 11.54
CA GLU A 6 -1.50 -0.15 11.50
C GLU A 6 -2.37 -0.06 10.24
N TYR A 7 -2.92 -1.20 9.83
CA TYR A 7 -3.89 -1.28 8.76
C TYR A 7 -5.15 -2.07 9.17
N TYR A 8 -6.25 -1.71 8.54
CA TYR A 8 -7.60 -2.22 8.77
C TYR A 8 -8.14 -2.79 7.47
N LEU A 9 -8.74 -3.98 7.58
CA LEU A 9 -9.43 -4.65 6.49
C LEU A 9 -10.94 -4.64 6.76
N TYR A 10 -11.71 -4.23 5.76
CA TYR A 10 -13.16 -4.21 5.83
C TYR A 10 -13.75 -5.09 4.72
N ASP A 11 -14.81 -5.83 5.05
CA ASP A 11 -15.71 -6.45 4.08
C ASP A 11 -16.99 -5.62 4.02
N GLY A 12 -17.15 -4.86 2.94
CA GLY A 12 -18.12 -3.78 2.88
C GLY A 12 -17.92 -2.76 4.01
N ASN A 13 -18.85 -2.71 4.95
CA ASN A 13 -18.82 -1.82 6.12
C ASN A 13 -18.39 -2.54 7.40
N GLU A 14 -18.12 -3.84 7.35
CA GLU A 14 -17.77 -4.65 8.53
C GLU A 14 -16.25 -4.77 8.67
N LEU A 15 -15.73 -4.46 9.86
CA LEU A 15 -14.32 -4.68 10.17
C LEU A 15 -14.07 -6.19 10.28
N VAL A 16 -13.13 -6.71 9.48
CA VAL A 16 -12.77 -8.12 9.52
C VAL A 16 -12.14 -8.48 10.87
N GLN A 17 -12.55 -9.61 11.46
CA GLN A 17 -12.02 -10.08 12.74
C GLN A 17 -10.48 -10.23 12.69
N GLY A 18 -9.80 -9.75 13.74
CA GLY A 18 -8.33 -9.81 13.83
C GLY A 18 -7.60 -8.61 13.21
N TYR A 19 -8.32 -7.52 12.92
CA TYR A 19 -7.77 -6.22 12.53
C TYR A 19 -8.09 -5.16 13.62
N PRO A 20 -7.28 -4.09 13.76
CA PRO A 20 -6.12 -3.74 12.94
C PRO A 20 -4.93 -4.69 13.12
N LYS A 21 -4.04 -4.69 12.13
CA LYS A 21 -2.77 -5.40 12.15
C LYS A 21 -1.62 -4.42 11.92
N SER A 22 -0.44 -4.78 12.40
CA SER A 22 0.79 -4.02 12.15
C SER A 22 1.15 -4.03 10.66
N LEU A 23 1.67 -2.92 10.13
CA LEU A 23 2.23 -2.85 8.79
C LEU A 23 3.34 -3.90 8.55
N THR A 24 4.03 -4.32 9.62
CA THR A 24 5.05 -5.38 9.53
C THR A 24 4.48 -6.74 9.11
N GLU A 25 3.18 -7.00 9.33
CA GLU A 25 2.51 -8.20 8.84
C GLU A 25 2.46 -8.25 7.30
N LEU A 26 2.43 -7.07 6.65
CA LEU A 26 2.57 -6.92 5.20
C LEU A 26 4.03 -7.03 4.72
N GLY A 27 4.99 -7.29 5.62
CA GLY A 27 6.41 -7.30 5.30
C GLY A 27 7.05 -5.91 5.19
N LEU A 28 6.35 -4.86 5.60
CA LEU A 28 6.89 -3.50 5.63
C LEU A 28 7.88 -3.33 6.81
N PRO A 29 8.87 -2.42 6.69
CA PRO A 29 9.87 -2.25 7.73
C PRO A 29 9.26 -1.71 9.04
N PRO A 30 9.74 -2.13 10.22
CA PRO A 30 9.21 -1.66 11.51
C PRO A 30 9.34 -0.14 11.74
N SER A 31 10.25 0.51 11.02
CA SER A 31 10.44 1.96 11.06
C SER A 31 9.42 2.73 10.21
N LEU A 32 8.55 2.05 9.45
CA LEU A 32 7.55 2.70 8.62
C LEU A 32 6.39 3.19 9.48
N GLU A 33 6.26 4.51 9.60
CA GLU A 33 5.26 5.10 10.49
C GLU A 33 3.86 5.13 9.91
N LYS A 34 3.72 5.15 8.58
CA LYS A 34 2.44 5.21 7.88
C LYS A 34 2.56 4.85 6.40
N ILE A 35 1.42 4.51 5.80
CA ILE A 35 1.21 4.49 4.34
C ILE A 35 0.49 5.79 3.96
N ASP A 36 1.00 6.50 2.97
CA ASP A 36 0.40 7.74 2.44
C ASP A 36 -0.66 7.44 1.39
N ALA A 37 -0.41 6.44 0.53
CA ALA A 37 -1.34 6.05 -0.52
C ALA A 37 -1.21 4.56 -0.87
N ALA A 38 -2.28 3.99 -1.42
CA ALA A 38 -2.28 2.66 -2.02
C ALA A 38 -3.00 2.71 -3.37
N MET A 39 -2.44 2.05 -4.38
CA MET A 39 -2.96 2.09 -5.75
C MET A 39 -2.87 0.71 -6.38
N VAL A 40 -3.93 0.25 -7.05
CA VAL A 40 -3.80 -0.85 -8.02
C VAL A 40 -3.32 -0.24 -9.34
N TRP A 41 -2.22 -0.73 -9.90
CA TRP A 41 -1.73 -0.18 -11.16
C TRP A 41 -2.42 -0.86 -12.33
N GLY A 42 -3.22 -0.12 -13.09
CA GLY A 42 -4.01 -0.68 -14.20
C GLY A 42 -3.20 -1.41 -15.29
N HIS A 43 -1.89 -1.13 -15.42
CA HIS A 43 -1.04 -1.80 -16.42
C HIS A 43 -0.74 -3.27 -16.08
N ASN A 44 -0.66 -3.63 -14.79
CA ASN A 44 -0.35 -4.99 -14.37
C ASN A 44 -1.27 -5.54 -13.27
N SER A 45 -2.29 -4.78 -12.89
CA SER A 45 -3.25 -5.11 -11.83
C SER A 45 -2.63 -5.43 -10.48
N LYS A 46 -1.42 -4.90 -10.19
CA LYS A 46 -0.75 -5.12 -8.90
C LYS A 46 -0.99 -3.95 -7.96
N THR A 47 -1.13 -4.25 -6.67
CA THR A 47 -1.28 -3.27 -5.61
C THR A 47 0.09 -2.70 -5.22
N TYR A 48 0.18 -1.37 -5.15
CA TYR A 48 1.36 -0.63 -4.73
C TYR A 48 1.05 0.23 -3.51
N LEU A 49 1.93 0.19 -2.51
CA LEU A 49 1.84 0.96 -1.27
C LEU A 49 2.91 2.05 -1.30
N TYR A 50 2.58 3.28 -0.94
CA TYR A 50 3.46 4.44 -1.01
C TYR A 50 3.65 5.05 0.38
N SER A 51 4.87 5.49 0.69
CA SER A 51 5.19 6.22 1.91
C SER A 51 6.41 7.12 1.65
N GLY A 52 6.23 8.43 1.85
CA GLY A 52 7.23 9.46 1.55
C GLY A 52 7.70 9.41 0.10
N THR A 53 8.97 9.05 -0.10
CA THR A 53 9.60 8.93 -1.43
C THR A 53 9.72 7.50 -1.92
N MET A 54 9.16 6.54 -1.19
CA MET A 54 9.33 5.11 -1.43
C MET A 54 8.00 4.44 -1.74
N TYR A 55 8.07 3.35 -2.49
CA TYR A 55 6.92 2.49 -2.74
C TYR A 55 7.30 1.01 -2.66
N TRP A 56 6.29 0.19 -2.37
CA TRP A 56 6.36 -1.26 -2.31
C TRP A 56 5.31 -1.86 -3.22
N LYS A 57 5.59 -3.03 -3.78
CA LYS A 57 4.60 -3.83 -4.51
C LYS A 57 4.12 -4.97 -3.62
N LEU A 58 2.82 -5.09 -3.47
CA LEU A 58 2.20 -6.19 -2.73
C LEU A 58 2.13 -7.43 -3.63
N ASP A 59 2.65 -8.54 -3.12
CA ASP A 59 2.36 -9.87 -3.61
C ASP A 59 1.03 -10.31 -2.97
N GLU A 60 -0.03 -10.30 -3.76
CA GLU A 60 -1.39 -10.65 -3.32
C GLU A 60 -1.54 -12.16 -3.06
N ASP A 61 -0.71 -13.01 -3.66
CA ASP A 61 -0.74 -14.45 -3.43
C ASP A 61 -0.16 -14.80 -2.05
N VAL A 62 0.85 -14.03 -1.62
CA VAL A 62 1.53 -14.20 -0.32
C VAL A 62 0.93 -13.30 0.77
N GLY A 63 0.28 -12.20 0.39
CA GLY A 63 -0.22 -11.18 1.31
C GLY A 63 0.87 -10.28 1.92
N LYS A 64 2.04 -10.20 1.28
CA LYS A 64 3.22 -9.43 1.74
C LYS A 64 3.87 -8.68 0.59
N VAL A 65 4.67 -7.67 0.89
CA VAL A 65 5.44 -6.95 -0.11
C VAL A 65 6.55 -7.83 -0.70
N GLU A 66 6.84 -7.64 -1.98
CA GLU A 66 7.93 -8.33 -2.67
C GLU A 66 9.30 -7.96 -2.05
N LEU A 67 10.22 -8.92 -1.99
CA LEU A 67 11.52 -8.77 -1.30
C LEU A 67 12.46 -7.73 -1.92
N ASP A 68 12.27 -7.37 -3.19
CA ASP A 68 13.12 -6.43 -3.94
C ASP A 68 12.63 -4.96 -3.83
N TYR A 69 11.94 -4.64 -2.72
CA TYR A 69 11.38 -3.34 -2.40
C TYR A 69 11.87 -2.85 -1.01
N PRO A 70 11.90 -1.54 -0.73
CA PRO A 70 11.29 -0.43 -1.48
C PRO A 70 12.03 -0.02 -2.76
N ARG A 71 11.32 0.73 -3.60
CA ARG A 71 11.87 1.48 -4.74
C ARG A 71 11.54 2.97 -4.63
N ASP A 72 12.38 3.80 -5.21
CA ASP A 72 12.18 5.26 -5.23
C ASP A 72 11.04 5.65 -6.17
N MET A 73 10.18 6.56 -5.72
CA MET A 73 9.06 7.07 -6.51
C MET A 73 9.47 7.78 -7.80
N SER A 74 10.74 8.16 -7.97
CA SER A 74 11.28 8.68 -9.24
C SER A 74 11.05 7.74 -10.43
N MET A 75 10.82 6.45 -10.17
CA MET A 75 10.47 5.46 -11.20
C MET A 75 9.10 5.74 -11.84
N TRP A 76 8.19 6.42 -11.14
CA TRP A 76 6.88 6.84 -11.63
C TRP A 76 6.96 8.15 -12.39
N LYS A 77 7.26 8.06 -13.70
CA LYS A 77 7.34 9.25 -14.57
C LYS A 77 6.03 10.03 -14.56
N GLY A 78 6.11 11.32 -14.22
CA GLY A 78 5.00 12.26 -14.28
C GLY A 78 4.13 12.36 -13.03
N ILE A 79 4.37 11.53 -12.00
CA ILE A 79 3.61 11.57 -10.73
C ILE A 79 4.32 12.42 -9.66
N GLY A 80 5.65 12.50 -9.68
CA GLY A 80 6.42 13.25 -8.69
C GLY A 80 6.50 12.54 -7.33
N TYR A 81 6.93 13.26 -6.29
CA TYR A 81 7.00 12.77 -4.90
C TYR A 81 5.79 13.24 -4.09
N ASN A 82 5.51 12.58 -2.96
CA ASN A 82 4.48 12.95 -1.99
C ASN A 82 3.06 12.90 -2.57
N ILE A 83 2.60 11.69 -2.89
CA ILE A 83 1.21 11.47 -3.27
C ILE A 83 0.36 11.50 -2.00
N ASP A 84 -0.50 12.50 -1.87
CA ASP A 84 -1.38 12.66 -0.70
C ASP A 84 -2.60 11.72 -0.72
N ALA A 85 -2.94 11.16 -1.90
CA ALA A 85 -3.94 10.12 -2.06
C ALA A 85 -3.80 9.45 -3.43
N ALA A 86 -3.92 8.12 -3.46
CA ALA A 86 -4.20 7.40 -4.69
C ALA A 86 -5.61 6.81 -4.58
N PHE A 87 -6.48 7.18 -5.53
CA PHE A 87 -7.81 6.61 -5.67
C PHE A 87 -7.87 5.94 -7.02
N GLN A 88 -8.28 4.67 -7.06
CA GLN A 88 -8.68 4.02 -8.30
C GLN A 88 -10.18 3.76 -8.25
N TRP A 89 -10.90 4.44 -9.14
CA TRP A 89 -12.26 4.06 -9.53
C TRP A 89 -12.15 2.96 -10.59
N LYS A 90 -12.74 1.79 -10.36
CA LYS A 90 -13.18 0.92 -11.48
C LYS A 90 -14.61 1.31 -11.79
N ASP A 91 -14.83 2.01 -12.90
CA ASP A 91 -16.18 2.17 -13.44
C ASP A 91 -16.82 0.78 -13.60
N GLY A 92 -18.11 0.70 -13.26
CA GLY A 92 -18.88 -0.54 -13.08
C GLY A 92 -19.09 -1.40 -14.32
#